data_AF-A0A349MDR5-F1
#
_entry.id   AF-A0A349MDR5-F1
#
_cell.length_a   1.000
_cell.length_b   1.000
_cell.length_c   1.000
_cell.angle_alpha   90.00
_cell.angle_beta   90.00
_cell.angle_gamma   90.00
#
_symmetry.space_group_name_H-M   'P 1'
#
loop_
_entity.id
_entity.type
_entity.pdbx_description
1 polymer ?
#
loop_
_entity_poly.entity_id
_entity_poly.type
_entity_poly.pdbx_seq_one_letter_code
_entity_poly.pdbx_strand_id
1 'polypeptide(L)'
;FGIAVDDTIHFLSKLRLQLSQGRTLPVAVKRSFLATGKAIVVTSLILCGGFMTLTSSSFLGTFHIGFLISLTLLFAVLADLTFLPWMVLRWFKAKV
;
A
#
# COMPACT_ATOMS: atom_id res chain seq x y z
N PHE A 1 -2.62 6.32 -9.19
CA PHE A 1 -3.28 4.99 -9.22
C PHE A 1 -2.30 3.84 -9.40
N GLY A 2 -1.36 3.88 -10.36
CA GLY A 2 -0.37 2.80 -10.54
C GLY A 2 0.50 2.50 -9.29
N ILE A 3 0.78 3.50 -8.45
CA ILE A 3 1.60 3.34 -7.24
C ILE A 3 0.95 2.40 -6.20
N ALA A 4 -0.36 2.53 -5.96
CA ALA A 4 -1.08 1.62 -5.05
C ALA A 4 -1.10 0.17 -5.57
N VAL A 5 -1.18 0.01 -6.89
CA VAL A 5 -1.09 -1.31 -7.54
C VAL A 5 0.33 -1.89 -7.38
N ASP A 6 1.36 -1.05 -7.48
CA ASP A 6 2.77 -1.44 -7.27
C ASP A 6 3.02 -1.91 -5.84
N ASP A 7 2.51 -1.18 -4.84
CA ASP A 7 2.62 -1.55 -3.41
C ASP A 7 2.00 -2.92 -3.13
N THR A 8 0.81 -3.17 -3.71
CA THR A 8 0.13 -4.47 -3.67
C THR A 8 0.96 -5.58 -4.34
N ILE A 9 1.51 -5.33 -5.54
CA ILE A 9 2.35 -6.29 -6.27
C ILE A 9 3.62 -6.60 -5.48
N HIS A 10 4.26 -5.60 -4.90
CA HIS A 10 5.47 -5.77 -4.10
C HIS A 10 5.20 -6.66 -2.89
N PHE A 11 4.09 -6.43 -2.19
CA PHE A 11 3.67 -7.26 -1.06
C PHE A 11 3.39 -8.70 -1.48
N LEU A 12 2.59 -8.90 -2.53
CA LEU A 12 2.22 -10.23 -3.04
C LEU A 12 3.43 -11.01 -3.55
N SER A 13 4.37 -10.34 -4.22
CA SER A 13 5.62 -10.92 -4.69
C SER A 13 6.44 -11.45 -3.52
N LYS A 14 6.61 -10.64 -2.45
CA LYS A 14 7.28 -11.09 -1.22
C LYS A 14 6.54 -12.23 -0.54
N LEU A 15 5.20 -12.16 -0.47
CA LEU A 15 4.38 -13.24 0.11
C LEU A 15 4.59 -14.56 -0.64
N ARG A 16 4.55 -14.56 -1.97
CA ARG A 16 4.80 -15.75 -2.79
C ARG A 16 6.19 -16.33 -2.54
N LEU A 17 7.20 -15.49 -2.40
CA LEU A 17 8.57 -15.88 -2.04
C LEU A 17 8.65 -16.52 -0.64
N GLN A 18 7.94 -15.96 0.35
CA GLN A 18 7.91 -16.53 1.71
C GLN A 18 7.17 -17.88 1.75
N LEU A 19 6.10 -18.03 0.95
CA LEU A 19 5.37 -19.29 0.81
C LEU A 19 6.20 -20.36 0.10
N SER A 20 6.96 -20.00 -0.95
CA SER A 20 7.84 -20.95 -1.65
C SER A 20 9.02 -21.43 -0.78
N GLN A 21 9.34 -20.71 0.29
CA GLN A 21 10.32 -21.12 1.31
C GLN A 21 9.73 -22.09 2.36
N GLY A 22 8.50 -22.58 2.16
CA GLY A 22 7.86 -23.55 3.05
C GLY A 22 7.28 -22.95 4.34
N ARG A 23 7.10 -21.62 4.40
CA ARG A 23 6.53 -20.96 5.59
C ARG A 23 5.01 -21.06 5.60
N THR A 24 4.44 -21.20 6.80
CA THR A 24 2.99 -21.16 6.99
C THR A 24 2.43 -19.78 6.63
N LEU A 25 1.21 -19.75 6.10
CA LEU A 25 0.54 -18.53 5.64
C LEU A 25 0.60 -17.36 6.65
N PRO A 26 0.32 -17.55 7.95
CA PRO A 26 0.34 -16.46 8.92
C PRO A 26 1.75 -15.87 9.10
N VAL A 27 2.77 -16.73 9.07
CA VAL A 27 4.18 -16.32 9.21
C VAL A 27 4.67 -15.61 7.95
N ALA A 28 4.28 -16.11 6.78
CA ALA A 28 4.58 -15.48 5.49
C ALA A 28 3.97 -14.09 5.39
N VAL A 29 2.69 -13.93 5.75
CA VAL A 29 2.00 -12.62 5.77
C VAL A 29 2.69 -11.65 6.73
N LYS A 30 2.97 -12.07 7.97
CA LYS A 30 3.63 -11.21 8.97
C LYS A 30 5.01 -10.75 8.50
N ARG A 31 5.81 -11.66 7.93
CA ARG A 31 7.16 -11.35 7.42
C ARG A 31 7.12 -10.42 6.19
N SER A 32 6.22 -10.66 5.25
CA SER A 32 6.03 -9.78 4.09
C SER A 32 5.54 -8.40 4.52
N PHE A 33 4.63 -8.32 5.49
CA PHE A 33 4.15 -7.06 6.05
C PHE A 33 5.27 -6.26 6.72
N LEU A 34 6.09 -6.89 7.55
CA LEU A 34 7.23 -6.21 8.19
C LEU A 34 8.30 -5.77 7.18
N ALA A 35 8.53 -6.54 6.12
CA ALA A 35 9.52 -6.22 5.10
C ALA A 35 9.04 -5.09 4.18
N THR A 36 7.80 -5.16 3.72
CA THR A 36 7.26 -4.27 2.68
C THR A 36 6.49 -3.09 3.25
N GLY A 37 5.80 -3.26 4.39
CA GLY A 37 4.95 -2.22 4.99
C GLY A 37 5.72 -0.95 5.34
N LYS A 38 6.97 -1.05 5.82
CA LYS A 38 7.80 0.12 6.08
C LYS A 38 8.12 0.91 4.80
N ALA A 39 8.36 0.21 3.69
CA ALA A 39 8.62 0.86 2.41
C ALA A 39 7.38 1.60 1.90
N ILE A 40 6.21 0.95 1.91
CA ILE A 40 4.91 1.52 1.49
C ILE A 40 4.57 2.79 2.28
N VAL A 41 4.77 2.78 3.61
CA VAL A 41 4.50 3.95 4.46
C VAL A 41 5.40 5.12 4.08
N VAL A 42 6.70 4.87 3.89
CA VAL A 42 7.67 5.94 3.60
C VAL A 42 7.43 6.55 2.22
N THR A 43 7.27 5.72 1.17
CA THR A 43 6.99 6.22 -0.18
C THR A 43 5.71 7.04 -0.21
N SER A 44 4.67 6.58 0.49
CA SER A 44 3.39 7.26 0.49
C SER A 44 3.37 8.55 1.30
N LEU A 45 4.12 8.63 2.40
CA LEU A 45 4.32 9.90 3.11
C LEU A 45 5.05 10.92 2.22
N ILE A 46 6.08 10.49 1.48
CA ILE A 46 6.81 11.35 0.54
C ILE A 46 5.87 11.84 -0.56
N LEU A 47 5.07 10.94 -1.16
CA LEU A 47 4.11 11.32 -2.19
C LEU A 47 3.02 12.24 -1.65
N CYS A 48 2.43 11.91 -0.51
CA CYS A 48 1.38 12.70 0.11
C CYS A 48 1.88 14.11 0.41
N GLY A 49 3.07 14.24 1.00
CA GLY A 49 3.73 15.54 1.21
C GLY A 49 4.02 16.28 -0.10
N GLY A 50 4.51 15.59 -1.13
CA GLY A 50 4.78 16.17 -2.45
C GLY A 50 3.52 16.73 -3.12
N PHE A 51 2.43 15.96 -3.14
CA PHE A 51 1.16 16.42 -3.71
C PHE A 51 0.47 17.48 -2.85
N MET A 52 0.69 17.46 -1.54
CA MET A 52 0.17 18.50 -0.64
C MET A 52 0.76 19.87 -0.97
N THR A 53 1.99 19.96 -1.48
CA THR A 53 2.56 21.25 -1.94
C THR A 53 1.76 21.88 -3.09
N LEU A 54 1.09 21.09 -3.93
CA LEU A 54 0.23 21.58 -5.01
C LEU A 54 -1.01 22.32 -4.47
N THR A 55 -1.44 22.02 -3.24
CA THR A 55 -2.53 22.75 -2.57
C THR A 55 -2.14 24.17 -2.15
N SER A 56 -0.84 24.52 -2.18
CA SER A 56 -0.39 25.89 -1.98
C SER A 56 -0.50 26.76 -3.24
N SER A 57 -0.95 26.19 -4.37
CA SER A 57 -1.08 26.92 -5.63
C SER A 57 -2.29 27.87 -5.63
N SER A 58 -2.11 29.06 -6.18
CA SER A 58 -3.18 30.07 -6.39
C SER A 58 -4.14 29.71 -7.51
N PHE A 59 -3.83 28.71 -8.35
CA PHE A 59 -4.72 28.23 -9.40
C PHE A 59 -5.68 27.16 -8.88
N LEU A 60 -6.98 27.43 -8.95
CA LEU A 60 -8.04 26.59 -8.38
C LEU A 60 -8.02 25.15 -8.91
N GLY A 61 -7.64 24.94 -10.18
CA GLY A 61 -7.53 23.60 -10.77
C GLY A 61 -6.40 22.77 -10.15
N THR A 62 -5.23 23.38 -9.92
CA THR A 62 -4.08 22.71 -9.30
C THR A 62 -4.36 22.39 -7.83
N PHE A 63 -5.07 23.28 -7.13
CA PHE A 63 -5.52 23.05 -5.76
C PHE A 63 -6.40 21.79 -5.65
N HIS A 64 -7.44 21.68 -6.47
CA HIS A 64 -8.36 20.53 -6.43
C HIS A 64 -7.65 19.22 -6.80
N ILE A 65 -6.77 19.25 -7.81
CA ILE A 65 -5.98 18.09 -8.19
C ILE A 65 -5.05 17.65 -7.04
N GLY A 66 -4.31 18.57 -6.44
CA GLY A 66 -3.43 18.28 -5.30
C GLY A 66 -4.19 17.70 -4.11
N PHE A 67 -5.33 18.30 -3.77
CA PHE A 67 -6.18 17.87 -2.67
C PHE A 67 -6.74 16.46 -2.90
N LEU A 68 -7.34 16.20 -4.07
CA LEU A 68 -7.91 14.90 -4.40
C LEU A 68 -6.85 13.81 -4.48
N ILE A 69 -5.66 14.09 -5.03
CA ILE A 69 -4.56 13.12 -5.09
C ILE A 69 -4.04 12.79 -3.69
N SER A 70 -3.79 13.79 -2.86
CA SER A 70 -3.35 13.60 -1.47
C SER A 70 -4.34 12.75 -0.68
N LEU A 71 -5.63 13.06 -0.81
CA LEU A 71 -6.71 12.29 -0.17
C LEU A 71 -6.75 10.84 -0.68
N THR A 72 -6.67 10.64 -2.00
CA THR A 72 -6.68 9.31 -2.62
C THR A 72 -5.49 8.45 -2.16
N LEU A 73 -4.29 9.04 -2.09
CA LEU A 73 -3.10 8.34 -1.62
C LEU A 73 -3.22 7.94 -0.15
N LEU A 74 -3.79 8.82 0.69
CA LEU A 74 -4.00 8.54 2.10
C LEU A 74 -4.94 7.33 2.29
N PHE A 75 -6.03 7.26 1.52
CA PHE A 75 -6.92 6.09 1.51
C PHE A 75 -6.25 4.84 0.94
N ALA A 76 -5.44 4.96 -0.12
CA ALA A 76 -4.73 3.83 -0.71
C ALA A 76 -3.78 3.16 0.28
N VAL A 77 -2.99 3.94 1.02
CA VAL A 77 -2.09 3.43 2.06
C VAL A 77 -2.83 2.70 3.16
N LEU A 78 -3.93 3.27 3.62
CA LEU A 78 -4.77 2.65 4.62
C LEU A 78 -5.31 1.31 4.12
N ALA A 79 -5.77 1.25 2.87
CA ALA A 79 -6.22 0.00 2.26
C ALA A 79 -5.09 -1.04 2.15
N ASP A 80 -3.90 -0.65 1.72
CA ASP A 80 -2.77 -1.58 1.56
C ASP A 80 -2.22 -2.09 2.90
N LEU A 81 -2.23 -1.27 3.96
CA LEU A 81 -1.76 -1.69 5.28
C LEU A 81 -2.79 -2.48 6.08
N THR A 82 -4.10 -2.26 5.87
CA THR A 82 -5.14 -2.87 6.69
C THR A 82 -5.97 -3.90 5.92
N PHE A 83 -6.49 -3.52 4.75
CA PHE A 83 -7.42 -4.33 3.98
C PHE A 83 -6.72 -5.49 3.27
N LEU A 84 -5.54 -5.23 2.71
CA LEU A 84 -4.76 -6.22 1.99
C LEU A 84 -4.31 -7.43 2.85
N PRO A 85 -3.66 -7.26 4.03
CA PRO A 85 -3.30 -8.39 4.87
C PRO A 85 -4.54 -9.13 5.41
N TRP A 86 -5.64 -8.43 5.68
CA TRP A 86 -6.89 -9.02 6.12
C TRP A 86 -7.52 -9.90 5.02
N MET A 87 -7.58 -9.39 3.78
CA MET A 87 -8.03 -10.16 2.61
C MET A 87 -7.16 -11.38 2.39
N VAL A 88 -5.83 -11.24 2.40
CA VAL A 88 -4.92 -12.35 2.17
C VAL A 88 -5.10 -13.43 3.24
N LEU A 89 -5.17 -13.06 4.52
CA LEU A 89 -5.36 -14.03 5.61
C LEU A 89 -6.71 -14.77 5.52
N ARG A 90 -7.77 -14.07 5.14
CA ARG A 90 -9.12 -14.66 5.08
C ARG A 90 -9.33 -15.50 3.81
N TRP A 91 -8.84 -15.04 2.66
CA TRP A 91 -9.11 -15.67 1.37
C TRP A 91 -8.17 -16.84 1.08
N PHE A 92 -6.90 -16.79 1.49
CA PHE A 92 -6.01 -17.96 1.37
C PHE A 92 -6.36 -19.08 2.35
N LYS A 93 -6.95 -18.77 3.51
CA LYS A 93 -7.45 -19.80 4.44
C LYS A 93 -8.60 -20.61 3.85
N ALA A 94 -9.33 -20.08 2.86
CA ALA A 94 -10.44 -20.75 2.19
C ALA A 94 -10.02 -21.78 1.12
N LYS A 95 -8.71 -21.94 0.87
CA LYS A 95 -8.17 -22.87 -0.14
C LYS A 95 -7.24 -23.95 0.44
N VAL A 96 -7.20 -24.10 1.76
CA VAL A 96 -6.50 -25.20 2.44
C VAL A 96 -7.50 -26.19 2.99
#